data_AF-A0A957GTD6-F1
#
_entry.id   AF-A0A957GTD6-F1
#
_cell.length_a   1.000
_cell.length_b   1.000
_cell.length_c   1.000
_cell.angle_alpha   90.00
_cell.angle_beta   90.00
_cell.angle_gamma   90.00
#
_symmetry.space_group_name_H-M   'P 1'
#
loop_
_entity.id
_entity.type
_entity.pdbx_description
1 polymer ?
#
loop_
_entity_poly.entity_id
_entity_poly.type
_entity_poly.pdbx_seq_one_letter_code
_entity_poly.pdbx_strand_id
1 'polypeptide(L)' 'MSMYDPPHPGEFIRTVYLEGLAVSSRTVAAKLKVSPSTFTRLLNGTSSVTPEMALRLSKTLGR' A
#
# COMPACT_ATOMS: atom_id res chain seq x y z
N MET A 1 11.04 12.72 18.72
CA MET A 1 10.59 13.64 17.65
C MET A 1 9.36 13.02 17.00
N SER A 2 8.18 13.54 17.30
CA SER A 2 6.93 13.07 16.69
C SER A 2 6.82 13.67 15.29
N MET A 3 6.63 12.82 14.28
CA MET A 3 6.44 13.26 12.90
C MET A 3 5.21 14.18 12.85
N TYR A 4 5.41 15.43 12.40
CA TYR A 4 4.35 16.42 12.24
C TYR A 4 3.57 15.99 10.99
N ASP A 5 2.46 15.29 11.20
CA ASP A 5 1.63 14.64 10.17
C ASP A 5 2.28 13.40 9.52
N PRO A 6 2.21 12.21 10.17
CA PRO A 6 2.67 10.99 9.55
C PRO A 6 1.74 10.64 8.37
N PRO A 7 2.27 10.53 7.14
CA PRO A 7 1.46 10.20 5.98
C PRO A 7 0.78 8.85 6.19
N HIS A 8 -0.47 8.74 5.74
CA HIS A 8 -1.19 7.48 5.83
C HIS A 8 -0.34 6.37 5.16
N PRO A 9 -0.25 5.15 5.75
CA PRO A 9 0.58 4.08 5.20
C PRO A 9 0.29 3.77 3.72
N GLY A 10 -0.95 4.00 3.27
CA GLY A 10 -1.32 3.91 1.86
C GLY A 10 -0.68 4.96 0.94
N GLU A 11 -0.54 6.20 1.40
CA GLU A 11 0.16 7.24 0.64
C GLU A 11 1.65 6.94 0.55
N PHE A 12 2.24 6.44 1.65
CA PHE A 12 3.61 5.94 1.63
C PHE A 12 3.81 4.81 0.61
N ILE A 13 2.87 3.86 0.55
CA ILE A 13 2.96 2.76 -0.42
C ILE A 13 2.89 3.29 -1.86
N ARG A 14 2.05 4.30 -2.10
CA ARG A 14 1.92 4.92 -3.43
C ARG A 14 3.23 5.59 -3.86
N THR A 15 3.80 6.45 -3.04
CA THR A 15 4.99 7.23 -3.42
C THR A 15 6.25 6.36 -3.46
N VAL A 16 6.44 5.49 -2.46
CA VAL A 16 7.67 4.70 -2.37
C VAL A 16 7.67 3.51 -3.31
N TYR A 17 6.53 2.81 -3.46
CA TYR A 17 6.49 1.58 -4.25
C TYR A 17 5.83 1.76 -5.62
N LEU A 18 4.71 2.46 -5.75
CA LEU A 18 4.07 2.60 -7.07
C LEU A 18 4.85 3.57 -7.97
N GLU A 19 5.15 4.75 -7.46
CA GLU A 19 5.92 5.76 -8.21
C GLU A 19 7.39 5.33 -8.31
N GLY A 20 7.98 4.85 -7.21
CA GLY A 20 9.39 4.40 -7.19
C GLY A 20 9.70 3.21 -8.10
N LEU A 21 8.73 2.30 -8.35
CA LEU A 21 8.92 1.13 -9.22
C LEU A 21 8.22 1.29 -10.59
N ALA A 22 7.58 2.43 -10.86
CA ALA A 22 6.76 2.68 -12.06
C ALA A 22 5.73 1.56 -12.34
N VAL A 23 5.12 1.00 -11.28
CA VAL A 23 4.15 -0.10 -11.39
C VAL A 23 2.72 0.38 -11.18
N SER A 24 1.80 -0.21 -11.94
CA SER A 24 0.37 0.08 -11.77
C SER A 24 -0.16 -0.51 -10.46
N SER A 25 -0.99 0.25 -9.76
CA SER A 25 -1.71 -0.19 -8.55
C SER A 25 -2.50 -1.49 -8.78
N ARG A 26 -3.06 -1.67 -10.00
CA ARG A 26 -3.79 -2.87 -10.37
C ARG A 26 -2.90 -4.11 -10.44
N THR A 27 -1.69 -3.96 -10.97
CA THR A 27 -0.70 -5.04 -11.03
C THR A 27 -0.24 -5.45 -9.63
N VAL A 28 -0.03 -4.47 -8.76
CA VAL A 28 0.35 -4.72 -7.37
C VAL A 28 -0.78 -5.41 -6.59
N ALA A 29 -2.03 -4.95 -6.77
CA ALA A 29 -3.20 -5.61 -6.21
C ALA A 29 -3.34 -7.08 -6.65
N ALA A 30 -3.06 -7.37 -7.92
CA ALA A 30 -3.06 -8.73 -8.44
C ALA A 30 -1.97 -9.60 -7.77
N LYS A 31 -0.75 -9.07 -7.59
CA LYS A 31 0.33 -9.78 -6.87
C LYS A 31 0.00 -10.00 -5.39
N LEU A 32 -0.66 -9.04 -4.75
CA LEU A 32 -1.16 -9.12 -3.37
C LEU A 32 -2.37 -10.06 -3.20
N LYS A 33 -2.95 -10.56 -4.30
CA LYS A 33 -4.20 -11.33 -4.34
C LYS A 33 -5.35 -10.61 -3.62
N VAL A 34 -5.47 -9.29 -3.83
CA VAL A 34 -6.55 -8.45 -3.29
C VAL A 34 -7.33 -7.81 -4.41
N SER A 35 -8.57 -7.39 -4.12
CA SER A 35 -9.32 -6.60 -5.08
C SER A 35 -8.60 -5.27 -5.36
N PRO A 36 -8.54 -4.82 -6.62
CA PRO A 36 -8.03 -3.50 -6.97
C PRO A 36 -8.73 -2.38 -6.19
N SER A 37 -10.04 -2.50 -5.93
CA SER A 37 -10.80 -1.53 -5.15
C SER A 37 -10.32 -1.43 -3.69
N THR A 38 -10.01 -2.57 -3.06
CA THR A 38 -9.46 -2.62 -1.70
C THR A 38 -8.09 -1.94 -1.63
N PHE A 39 -7.22 -2.23 -2.61
CA PHE A 39 -5.89 -1.62 -2.66
C PHE A 39 -5.98 -0.11 -2.91
N THR A 40 -6.82 0.34 -3.84
CA THR A 40 -7.07 1.77 -4.08
C THR A 40 -7.60 2.49 -2.83
N ARG A 41 -8.52 1.86 -2.08
CA ARG A 41 -9.06 2.43 -0.83
C ARG A 41 -7.96 2.62 0.23
N LEU A 42 -7.01 1.68 0.28
CA LEU A 42 -5.84 1.77 1.14
C LEU A 42 -4.90 2.89 0.69
N LEU A 43 -4.56 2.97 -0.59
CA LEU A 43 -3.70 4.01 -1.17
C LEU A 43 -4.26 5.43 -0.95
N ASN A 44 -5.58 5.59 -1.05
CA ASN A 44 -6.26 6.87 -0.85
C ASN A 44 -6.46 7.27 0.62
N GLY A 45 -5.88 6.53 1.57
CA GLY A 45 -6.02 6.86 3.00
C GLY A 45 -7.38 6.53 3.62
N THR A 46 -8.30 5.98 2.84
CA THR A 46 -9.67 5.71 3.29
C THR A 46 -9.82 4.38 4.03
N SER A 47 -8.83 3.48 3.95
CA SER A 47 -8.85 2.17 4.63
C SER A 47 -7.57 1.95 5.42
N SER A 48 -7.71 1.51 6.67
CA SER A 48 -6.60 1.08 7.52
C SER A 48 -5.94 -0.20 7.01
N VAL A 49 -4.67 -0.39 7.37
CA VAL A 49 -3.92 -1.62 7.10
C VAL A 49 -4.31 -2.67 8.15
N THR A 50 -4.99 -3.74 7.72
CA THR A 50 -5.28 -4.88 8.61
C THR A 50 -4.04 -5.76 8.79
N PRO A 51 -3.95 -6.58 9.86
CA PRO A 51 -2.84 -7.51 10.04
C PRO A 51 -2.63 -8.46 8.84
N GLU A 52 -3.73 -8.90 8.22
CA GLU A 52 -3.67 -9.74 7.02
C GLU A 52 -3.09 -8.96 5.82
N MET A 53 -3.49 -7.71 5.63
CA MET A 53 -2.90 -6.84 4.60
C MET A 53 -1.43 -6.56 4.87
N ALA A 54 -1.03 -6.32 6.12
CA ALA A 54 0.36 -6.13 6.50
C ALA A 54 1.21 -7.37 6.15
N LEU A 55 0.72 -8.57 6.40
CA LEU A 55 1.41 -9.81 6.03
C LEU A 55 1.54 -9.96 4.50
N ARG A 56 0.47 -9.67 3.76
CA ARG A 56 0.48 -9.71 2.28
C ARG A 56 1.46 -8.68 1.71
N LEU A 57 1.46 -7.46 2.23
CA LEU A 57 2.38 -6.39 1.87
C LEU A 57 3.82 -6.79 2.19
N SER A 58 4.09 -7.34 3.37
CA SER A 58 5.41 -7.84 3.75
C SER A 58 5.91 -8.94 2.79
N LYS A 59 5.04 -9.85 2.35
CA LYS A 59 5.43 -10.90 1.39
C LYS A 59 5.67 -10.41 -0.04
N THR A 60 5.11 -9.27 -0.42
CA THR A 60 5.13 -8.79 -1.83
C THR A 60 6.03 -7.58 -2.03
N LEU A 61 6.11 -6.72 -1.03
CA LEU A 61 6.91 -5.49 -0.99
C LEU A 61 8.06 -5.57 0.01
N GLY A 62 8.00 -6.50 0.98
CA GLY A 62 9.10 -6.76 1.89
C GLY A 62 10.28 -7.38 1.14
N ARG A 63 11.42 -6.78 1.40
CA ARG A 63 12.76 -7.16 0.96
C ARG A 63 13.39 -8.04 2.02
#